data_AF-A0A6G8BVF6-F1
#
_entry.id   AF-A0A6G8BVF6-F1
#
_cell.length_a   1.000
_cell.length_b   1.000
_cell.length_c   1.000
_cell.angle_alpha   90.00
_cell.angle_beta   90.00
_cell.angle_gamma   90.00
#
_symmetry.space_group_name_H-M   'P 1'
#
loop_
_entity.id
_entity.type
_entity.pdbx_description
1 polymer ?
#
loop_
_entity_poly.entity_id
_entity_poly.type
_entity_poly.pdbx_seq_one_letter_code
_entity_poly.pdbx_strand_id
1 'polypeptide(L)'
;MMFPRVAALMECKNWFRVALACLCLTLAACGARVDLMGNIPEDEANDVLSALLKENISAEKTAGKEGMVGVRVNADQVGRSLEILRANGLPRERFAGMGQVFKKDGLISSPVEERARYIYALSQELGNTLSKIDGVLTARVHVVLPERGAVGEAGTPSTAAVFIKHQDGYNLEIIQPQIRKLVTNSIPGLTTDRVSVIFVASQARDAASKDSAAAPPQVWGMDVAAGNAGSFASVLWGLAGLLVLTLLALAALVWKFVLGKKPVRTVPTAIAGEAA
;
A
#
# COMPACT_ATOMS: atom_id res chain seq x y z
N MET A 1 21.04 -53.95 -34.16
CA MET A 1 20.48 -52.58 -34.23
C MET A 1 19.16 -52.55 -33.50
N MET A 2 19.09 -51.97 -32.29
CA MET A 2 17.87 -51.53 -31.57
C MET A 2 18.33 -51.22 -30.15
N PHE A 3 18.55 -49.95 -29.77
CA PHE A 3 18.56 -49.45 -28.37
C PHE A 3 18.83 -47.93 -28.18
N PRO A 4 18.98 -47.02 -29.18
CA PRO A 4 19.22 -45.60 -28.85
C PRO A 4 17.93 -44.78 -28.62
N ARG A 5 16.74 -45.29 -29.01
CA ARG A 5 15.48 -44.52 -28.95
C ARG A 5 14.91 -44.32 -27.54
N VAL A 6 15.27 -45.14 -26.56
CA VAL A 6 14.69 -45.09 -25.20
C VAL A 6 15.38 -44.03 -24.32
N ALA A 7 16.67 -43.74 -24.55
CA ALA A 7 17.42 -42.76 -23.76
C ALA A 7 16.98 -41.30 -24.06
N ALA A 8 16.76 -40.95 -25.33
CA ALA A 8 16.33 -39.61 -25.73
C ALA A 8 14.92 -39.23 -25.22
N LEU A 9 14.02 -40.22 -25.08
CA LEU A 9 12.69 -40.03 -24.49
C LEU A 9 12.73 -39.75 -22.99
N MET A 10 13.74 -40.26 -22.29
CA MET A 10 13.90 -40.10 -20.84
C MET A 10 14.47 -38.73 -20.46
N GLU A 11 15.40 -38.19 -21.27
CA GLU A 11 15.96 -36.85 -21.10
C GLU A 11 14.94 -35.74 -21.39
N CYS A 12 14.09 -35.91 -22.42
CA CYS A 12 13.00 -34.98 -22.74
C CYS A 12 11.96 -34.90 -21.60
N LYS A 13 11.67 -36.03 -20.95
CA LYS A 13 10.76 -36.10 -19.80
C LYS A 13 11.30 -35.40 -18.55
N ASN A 14 12.63 -35.45 -18.31
CA ASN A 14 13.26 -34.75 -17.19
C ASN A 14 13.39 -33.25 -17.45
N TRP A 15 13.67 -32.82 -18.68
CA TRP A 15 13.74 -31.39 -19.01
C TRP A 15 12.36 -30.73 -18.94
N PHE A 16 11.30 -31.43 -19.36
CA PHE A 16 9.92 -30.99 -19.18
C PHE A 16 9.53 -30.86 -17.70
N ARG A 17 9.98 -31.78 -16.84
CA ARG A 17 9.77 -31.71 -15.39
C ARG A 17 10.48 -30.53 -14.74
N VAL A 18 11.69 -30.21 -15.18
CA VAL A 18 12.47 -29.06 -14.68
C VAL A 18 11.88 -27.74 -15.15
N ALA A 19 11.47 -27.65 -16.43
CA ALA A 19 10.77 -26.48 -16.96
C ALA A 19 9.44 -26.25 -16.24
N LEU A 20 8.69 -27.32 -15.96
CA LEU A 20 7.47 -27.27 -15.18
C LEU A 20 7.73 -26.83 -13.73
N ALA A 21 8.81 -27.31 -13.10
CA ALA A 21 9.20 -26.91 -11.75
C ALA A 21 9.62 -25.44 -11.66
N CYS A 22 10.40 -24.93 -12.63
CA CYS A 22 10.74 -23.51 -12.72
C CYS A 22 9.50 -22.64 -12.96
N LEU A 23 8.60 -23.07 -13.84
CA LEU A 23 7.33 -22.37 -14.06
C LEU A 23 6.50 -22.32 -12.78
N CYS A 24 6.35 -23.44 -12.07
CA CYS A 24 5.67 -23.48 -10.77
C CYS A 24 6.32 -22.58 -9.71
N LEU A 25 7.66 -22.46 -9.70
CA LEU A 25 8.39 -21.56 -8.81
C LEU A 25 8.18 -20.08 -9.17
N THR A 26 8.08 -19.73 -10.46
CA THR A 26 7.74 -18.37 -10.87
C THR A 26 6.29 -17.99 -10.50
N LEU A 27 5.37 -18.95 -10.47
CA LEU A 27 3.99 -18.72 -10.01
C LEU A 27 3.88 -18.58 -8.48
N ALA A 28 4.80 -19.19 -7.71
CA ALA A 28 4.82 -19.07 -6.25
C ALA A 28 5.34 -17.71 -5.74
N ALA A 29 5.86 -16.85 -6.64
CA ALA A 29 6.35 -15.52 -6.30
C ALA A 29 5.25 -14.45 -6.15
N CYS A 30 3.97 -14.83 -6.19
CA CYS A 30 2.86 -13.93 -5.86
C CYS A 30 3.01 -13.43 -4.41
N GLY A 31 3.38 -12.15 -4.28
CA GLY A 31 3.65 -11.51 -2.99
C GLY A 31 2.45 -11.60 -2.04
N ALA A 32 2.74 -11.82 -0.77
CA ALA A 32 1.72 -11.79 0.27
C ALA A 32 1.10 -10.38 0.31
N ARG A 33 -0.21 -10.30 0.14
CA ARG A 33 -0.98 -9.05 0.31
C ARG A 33 -1.44 -8.93 1.75
N VAL A 34 -1.28 -7.74 2.31
CA VAL A 34 -1.64 -7.40 3.68
C VAL A 34 -2.83 -6.44 3.64
N ASP A 35 -3.74 -6.60 4.59
CA ASP A 35 -4.88 -5.71 4.76
C ASP A 35 -4.42 -4.40 5.42
N LEU A 36 -4.54 -3.30 4.68
CA LEU A 36 -4.11 -1.97 5.15
C LEU A 36 -5.23 -1.31 5.95
N MET A 37 -6.47 -1.45 5.48
CA MET A 37 -7.67 -0.89 6.10
C MET A 37 -8.83 -1.86 5.87
N GLY A 38 -9.51 -2.22 6.95
CA GLY A 38 -10.74 -3.01 6.89
C GLY A 38 -11.95 -2.19 7.32
N ASN A 39 -13.11 -2.51 6.74
CA ASN A 39 -14.40 -1.98 7.17
C ASN A 39 -14.56 -0.47 6.99
N ILE A 40 -14.28 0.03 5.79
CA ILE A 40 -14.51 1.42 5.39
C ILE A 40 -15.62 1.50 4.32
N PRO A 41 -16.35 2.63 4.23
CA PRO A 41 -17.33 2.83 3.18
C PRO A 41 -16.65 2.94 1.81
N GLU A 42 -17.41 2.70 0.75
CA GLU A 42 -16.88 2.56 -0.60
C GLU A 42 -16.25 3.86 -1.15
N ASP A 43 -16.80 5.01 -0.79
CA ASP A 43 -16.28 6.34 -1.10
C ASP A 43 -14.90 6.56 -0.46
N GLU A 44 -14.74 6.25 0.82
CA GLU A 44 -13.47 6.35 1.52
C GLU A 44 -12.43 5.38 0.92
N ALA A 45 -12.85 4.18 0.52
CA ALA A 45 -11.97 3.24 -0.16
C ALA A 45 -11.56 3.69 -1.57
N ASN A 46 -12.42 4.43 -2.28
CA ASN A 46 -12.06 5.07 -3.55
C ASN A 46 -10.95 6.10 -3.33
N ASP A 47 -11.09 6.96 -2.32
CA ASP A 47 -10.08 7.97 -1.99
C ASP A 47 -8.73 7.35 -1.64
N VAL A 48 -8.73 6.31 -0.79
CA VAL A 48 -7.53 5.54 -0.42
C VAL A 48 -6.90 4.90 -1.66
N LEU A 49 -7.70 4.27 -2.51
CA LEU A 49 -7.21 3.64 -3.74
C LEU A 49 -6.59 4.67 -4.69
N SER A 50 -7.26 5.80 -4.91
CA SER A 50 -6.77 6.87 -5.78
C SER A 50 -5.45 7.47 -5.28
N ALA A 51 -5.32 7.68 -3.97
CA ALA A 51 -4.08 8.19 -3.37
C ALA A 51 -2.91 7.21 -3.56
N LEU A 52 -3.15 5.91 -3.38
CA LEU A 52 -2.11 4.88 -3.55
C LEU A 52 -1.73 4.67 -5.01
N LEU A 53 -2.71 4.60 -5.92
CA LEU A 53 -2.46 4.42 -7.35
C LEU A 53 -1.70 5.60 -7.97
N LYS A 54 -1.98 6.83 -7.52
CA LYS A 54 -1.25 8.03 -7.96
C LYS A 54 0.25 7.94 -7.69
N GLU A 55 0.62 7.26 -6.60
CA GLU A 55 2.01 7.04 -6.18
C GLU A 55 2.60 5.70 -6.67
N ASN A 56 1.94 5.06 -7.65
CA ASN A 56 2.31 3.77 -8.24
C ASN A 56 2.34 2.60 -7.22
N ILE A 57 1.53 2.67 -6.16
CA ILE A 57 1.35 1.55 -5.22
C ILE A 57 0.20 0.67 -5.70
N SER A 58 0.45 -0.63 -5.81
CA SER A 58 -0.58 -1.59 -6.17
C SER A 58 -1.48 -1.86 -4.96
N ALA A 59 -2.71 -1.34 -5.03
CA ALA A 59 -3.75 -1.55 -4.04
C ALA A 59 -4.96 -2.25 -4.68
N GLU A 60 -5.57 -3.16 -3.93
CA GLU A 60 -6.77 -3.87 -4.34
C GLU A 60 -7.87 -3.69 -3.30
N LYS A 61 -9.09 -3.45 -3.77
CA LYS A 61 -10.27 -3.45 -2.91
C LYS A 61 -10.72 -4.88 -2.65
N THR A 62 -11.14 -5.12 -1.41
CA THR A 62 -11.68 -6.42 -1.01
C THR A 62 -13.05 -6.22 -0.39
N ALA A 63 -14.00 -7.05 -0.80
CA ALA A 63 -15.36 -6.99 -0.26
C ALA A 63 -15.35 -7.30 1.24
N GLY A 64 -15.91 -6.39 2.03
CA GLY A 64 -16.18 -6.60 3.45
C GLY A 64 -17.62 -7.05 3.68
N LYS A 65 -18.09 -6.91 4.93
CA LYS A 65 -19.47 -7.23 5.32
C LYS A 65 -20.33 -5.97 5.24
N GLU A 66 -21.62 -6.14 4.93
CA GLU A 66 -22.62 -5.05 5.02
C GLU A 66 -22.34 -3.82 4.14
N GLY A 67 -21.80 -4.01 2.93
CA GLY A 67 -21.50 -2.90 2.00
C GLY A 67 -20.22 -2.12 2.34
N MET A 68 -19.50 -2.53 3.38
CA MET A 68 -18.19 -2.02 3.71
C MET A 68 -17.13 -2.78 2.92
N VAL A 69 -16.01 -2.12 2.63
CA VAL A 69 -14.90 -2.67 1.86
C VAL A 69 -13.60 -2.52 2.65
N GLY A 70 -12.60 -3.30 2.26
CA GLY A 70 -11.22 -3.16 2.73
C GLY A 70 -10.28 -2.85 1.58
N VAL A 71 -9.08 -2.37 1.89
CA VAL A 71 -8.01 -2.08 0.93
C VAL A 71 -6.77 -2.86 1.32
N ARG A 72 -6.28 -3.70 0.40
CA ARG A 72 -5.06 -4.49 0.57
C ARG A 72 -3.94 -3.97 -0.30
N VAL A 73 -2.72 -4.04 0.21
CA VAL A 73 -1.48 -3.69 -0.51
C VAL A 73 -0.48 -4.84 -0.37
N ASN A 74 0.57 -4.84 -1.20
CA ASN A 74 1.65 -5.80 -1.04
C ASN A 74 2.40 -5.57 0.30
N ALA A 75 2.83 -6.65 0.95
CA ALA A 75 3.47 -6.59 2.28
C ALA A 75 4.71 -5.69 2.33
N ASP A 76 5.45 -5.60 1.23
CA ASP A 76 6.64 -4.76 1.06
C ASP A 76 6.32 -3.25 1.00
N GLN A 77 5.08 -2.88 0.64
CA GLN A 77 4.67 -1.49 0.40
C GLN A 77 3.84 -0.88 1.54
N VAL A 78 3.58 -1.61 2.63
CA VAL A 78 2.72 -1.14 3.75
C VAL A 78 3.23 0.17 4.36
N GLY A 79 4.53 0.26 4.66
CA GLY A 79 5.11 1.45 5.28
C GLY A 79 4.94 2.70 4.42
N ARG A 80 5.29 2.59 3.14
CA ARG A 80 5.12 3.67 2.14
C ARG A 80 3.64 4.03 1.95
N SER A 81 2.76 3.02 1.93
CA SER A 81 1.31 3.23 1.80
C SER A 81 0.77 4.08 2.96
N LEU A 82 1.11 3.74 4.20
CA LEU A 82 0.68 4.50 5.39
C LEU A 82 1.21 5.94 5.38
N GLU A 83 2.44 6.15 4.91
CA GLU A 83 3.02 7.49 4.77
C GLU A 83 2.23 8.34 3.77
N ILE A 84 1.92 7.79 2.60
CA ILE A 84 1.11 8.47 1.57
C ILE A 84 -0.29 8.79 2.09
N LEU A 85 -0.94 7.86 2.78
CA LEU A 85 -2.27 8.10 3.35
C LEU A 85 -2.22 9.24 4.38
N ARG A 86 -1.22 9.26 5.27
CA ARG A 86 -1.04 10.34 6.24
C ARG A 86 -0.76 11.69 5.57
N ALA A 87 0.03 11.71 4.51
CA ALA A 87 0.31 12.93 3.74
C ALA A 87 -0.96 13.49 3.10
N ASN A 88 -1.87 12.63 2.65
CA ASN A 88 -3.17 12.99 2.08
C ASN A 88 -4.29 13.16 3.13
N GLY A 89 -3.98 13.05 4.43
CA GLY A 89 -4.96 13.19 5.51
C GLY A 89 -6.03 12.10 5.54
N LEU A 90 -5.70 10.90 5.06
CA LEU A 90 -6.55 9.73 5.08
C LEU A 90 -6.24 8.86 6.33
N PRO A 91 -7.25 8.24 6.97
CA PRO A 91 -8.69 8.34 6.68
C PRO A 91 -9.28 9.72 6.97
N ARG A 92 -10.31 10.12 6.22
CA ARG A 92 -10.96 11.43 6.42
C ARG A 92 -11.71 11.44 7.76
N GLU A 93 -11.73 12.60 8.41
CA GLU A 93 -12.57 12.81 9.58
C GLU A 93 -14.05 12.70 9.18
N ARG A 94 -14.82 11.93 9.95
CA ARG A 94 -16.26 11.74 9.71
C ARG A 94 -17.03 12.75 10.53
N PHE A 95 -17.94 13.46 9.88
CA PHE A 95 -18.80 14.45 10.51
C PHE A 95 -20.18 13.87 10.80
N ALA A 96 -20.72 14.18 11.98
CA ALA A 96 -22.09 13.81 12.33
C ALA A 96 -23.07 14.80 11.71
N GLY A 97 -23.91 14.34 10.77
CA GLY A 97 -24.96 15.16 10.19
C GLY A 97 -26.08 15.49 11.19
N MET A 98 -26.85 16.55 10.94
CA MET A 98 -27.94 16.98 11.83
C MET A 98 -28.90 15.84 12.21
N GLY A 99 -29.30 15.00 11.26
CA GLY A 99 -30.20 13.87 11.53
C GLY A 99 -29.63 12.82 12.49
N GLN A 100 -28.30 12.70 12.62
CA GLN A 100 -27.67 11.81 13.58
C GLN A 100 -27.57 12.46 14.96
N VAL A 101 -27.21 13.74 14.99
CA VAL A 101 -27.06 14.54 16.21
C VAL A 101 -28.40 14.75 16.93
N PHE A 102 -29.49 14.87 16.18
CA PHE A 102 -30.86 15.05 16.67
C PHE A 102 -31.69 13.78 16.84
N LYS A 103 -31.08 12.59 16.77
CA LYS A 103 -31.76 11.37 17.23
C LYS A 103 -32.06 11.52 18.72
N LYS A 104 -33.34 11.55 19.07
CA LYS A 104 -33.81 11.66 20.45
C LYS A 104 -33.78 10.26 21.08
N ASP A 105 -32.78 9.98 21.89
CA ASP A 105 -32.71 8.73 22.67
C ASP A 105 -33.52 8.79 23.98
N GLY A 106 -34.61 9.55 24.00
CA GLY A 106 -35.46 9.74 25.17
C GLY A 106 -36.76 10.47 24.85
N LEU A 107 -37.80 10.26 25.67
CA LEU A 107 -39.15 10.80 25.45
C LEU A 107 -39.24 12.34 25.58
N ILE A 108 -38.30 12.99 26.28
CA ILE A 108 -38.26 14.46 26.47
C ILE A 108 -36.79 14.92 26.59
N SER A 109 -36.32 15.84 25.72
CA SER A 109 -34.99 16.48 25.86
C SER A 109 -35.08 17.74 26.71
N SER A 110 -34.06 18.01 27.53
CA SER A 110 -33.98 19.26 28.28
C SER A 110 -33.55 20.44 27.38
N PRO A 111 -33.90 21.70 27.71
CA PRO A 111 -33.45 22.87 26.95
C PRO A 111 -31.91 23.00 26.86
N VAL A 112 -31.20 22.54 27.90
CA VAL A 112 -29.73 22.53 27.92
C VAL A 112 -29.17 21.51 26.93
N GLU A 113 -29.78 20.33 26.86
CA GLU A 113 -29.39 19.25 25.95
C GLU A 113 -29.66 19.62 24.49
N GLU A 114 -30.85 20.18 24.19
CA GLU A 114 -31.19 20.64 22.84
C GLU A 114 -30.21 21.71 22.34
N ARG A 115 -29.81 22.61 23.24
CA ARG A 115 -28.82 23.65 22.94
C ARG A 115 -27.43 23.07 22.71
N ALA A 116 -26.96 22.17 23.56
CA ALA A 116 -25.66 21.51 23.39
C ALA A 116 -25.59 20.77 22.05
N ARG A 117 -26.67 20.07 21.72
CA ARG A 117 -26.86 19.37 20.45
C ARG A 117 -26.85 20.32 19.25
N TYR A 118 -27.53 21.46 19.34
CA TYR A 118 -27.51 22.49 18.30
C TYR A 118 -26.10 23.04 18.06
N ILE A 119 -25.36 23.38 19.13
CA ILE A 119 -23.98 23.88 19.03
C ILE A 119 -23.06 22.82 18.42
N TYR A 120 -23.20 21.56 18.83
CA TYR A 120 -22.43 20.45 18.27
C TYR A 120 -22.72 20.26 16.78
N ALA A 121 -24.00 20.23 16.39
CA ALA A 121 -24.41 20.12 14.99
C ALA A 121 -23.84 21.26 14.14
N LEU A 122 -23.91 22.51 14.62
CA LEU A 122 -23.37 23.68 13.92
C LEU A 122 -21.85 23.57 13.73
N SER A 123 -21.14 23.09 14.75
CA SER A 123 -19.70 22.85 14.71
C SER A 123 -19.32 21.76 13.69
N GLN A 124 -20.12 20.68 13.62
CA GLN A 124 -19.94 19.59 12.66
C GLN A 124 -20.19 20.04 11.21
N GLU A 125 -21.27 20.79 10.97
CA GLU A 125 -21.63 21.25 9.63
C GLU A 125 -20.61 22.26 9.07
N LEU A 126 -20.13 23.17 9.92
CA LEU A 126 -19.06 24.09 9.56
C LEU A 126 -17.73 23.37 9.31
N GLY A 127 -17.37 22.40 10.16
CA GLY A 127 -16.20 21.55 9.94
C GLY A 127 -16.27 20.81 8.60
N ASN A 128 -17.40 20.16 8.32
CA ASN A 128 -17.65 19.44 7.07
C ASN A 128 -17.60 20.34 5.83
N THR A 129 -18.09 21.57 5.94
CA THR A 129 -18.04 22.53 4.84
C THR A 129 -16.60 22.99 4.58
N LEU A 130 -15.85 23.33 5.63
CA LEU A 130 -14.46 23.77 5.51
C LEU A 130 -13.52 22.64 5.07
N SER A 131 -13.81 21.38 5.43
CA SER A 131 -13.02 20.22 4.99
C SER A 131 -13.14 19.92 3.49
N LYS A 132 -14.12 20.52 2.79
CA LYS A 132 -14.27 20.38 1.33
C LYS A 132 -13.45 21.39 0.53
N ILE A 133 -12.77 22.32 1.20
CA ILE A 133 -11.88 23.27 0.54
C ILE A 133 -10.63 22.52 0.07
N ASP A 134 -10.18 22.80 -1.15
CA ASP A 134 -8.99 22.18 -1.72
C ASP A 134 -7.75 22.42 -0.85
N GLY A 135 -6.99 21.36 -0.62
CA GLY A 135 -5.82 21.39 0.25
C GLY A 135 -6.12 21.27 1.74
N VAL A 136 -7.38 21.31 2.19
CA VAL A 136 -7.72 21.04 3.59
C VAL A 136 -7.71 19.53 3.86
N LEU A 137 -6.93 19.13 4.87
CA LEU A 137 -6.86 17.75 5.36
C LEU A 137 -7.81 17.52 6.53
N THR A 138 -7.92 18.50 7.42
CA THR A 138 -8.75 18.40 8.62
C THR A 138 -9.24 19.79 9.00
N ALA A 139 -10.53 19.91 9.31
CA ALA A 139 -11.11 21.17 9.75
C ALA A 139 -11.96 20.94 11.01
N ARG A 140 -11.65 21.69 12.07
CA ARG A 140 -12.39 21.67 13.33
C ARG A 140 -12.84 23.07 13.69
N VAL A 141 -14.11 23.16 14.07
CA VAL A 141 -14.72 24.43 14.46
C VAL A 141 -15.29 24.26 15.86
N HIS A 142 -14.94 25.18 16.74
CA HIS A 142 -15.48 25.27 18.08
C HIS A 142 -16.32 26.54 18.18
N VAL A 143 -17.61 26.38 18.43
CA VAL A 143 -18.56 27.49 18.54
C VAL A 143 -19.00 27.65 19.99
N VAL A 144 -18.99 28.89 20.48
CA VAL A 144 -19.56 29.27 21.76
C VAL A 144 -20.67 30.29 21.50
N LEU A 145 -21.88 29.99 21.97
CA LEU A 145 -23.05 30.86 21.83
C LEU A 145 -23.43 31.49 23.19
N PRO A 146 -23.95 32.74 23.21
CA PRO A 146 -24.44 33.43 24.41
C PRO A 146 -25.50 32.61 25.14
N GLU A 147 -25.34 32.40 26.45
CA GLU A 147 -26.44 31.93 27.29
C GLU A 147 -27.60 32.94 27.20
N ARG A 148 -28.84 32.44 27.21
CA ARG A 148 -30.00 33.33 27.31
C ARG A 148 -30.00 33.88 28.73
N GLY A 149 -29.34 35.02 28.94
CA GLY A 149 -29.35 35.74 30.21
C GLY A 149 -30.77 36.22 30.56
N ALA A 150 -30.97 36.62 31.82
CA ALA A 150 -32.21 37.28 32.21
C ALA A 150 -32.41 38.55 31.37
N VAL A 151 -33.67 38.94 31.15
CA VAL A 151 -34.01 40.15 30.40
C VAL A 151 -33.31 41.34 31.06
N GLY A 152 -32.33 41.94 30.36
CA GLY A 152 -31.55 43.09 30.84
C GLY A 152 -30.05 42.84 31.03
N GLU A 153 -29.56 41.59 30.99
CA GLU A 153 -28.12 41.31 31.00
C GLU A 153 -27.51 41.32 29.59
N ALA A 154 -26.34 41.95 29.47
CA ALA A 154 -25.53 41.85 28.26
C ALA A 154 -24.96 40.41 28.16
N GLY A 155 -25.60 39.58 27.34
CA GLY A 155 -25.16 38.20 27.15
C GLY A 155 -23.73 38.09 26.61
N THR A 156 -23.04 37.01 26.97
CA THR A 156 -21.68 36.75 26.47
C THR A 156 -21.70 36.61 24.95
N PRO A 157 -21.00 37.48 24.21
CA PRO A 157 -21.03 37.49 22.75
C PRO A 157 -20.56 36.15 22.16
N SER A 158 -21.11 35.78 21.00
CA SER A 158 -20.72 34.56 20.28
C SER A 158 -19.24 34.62 19.89
N THR A 159 -18.55 33.49 19.99
CA THR A 159 -17.14 33.35 19.55
C THR A 159 -16.95 32.05 18.79
N ALA A 160 -16.01 32.05 17.85
CA ALA A 160 -15.63 30.83 17.12
C ALA A 160 -14.12 30.69 17.01
N ALA A 161 -13.64 29.45 17.16
CA ALA A 161 -12.26 29.08 16.87
C ALA A 161 -12.25 28.02 15.77
N VAL A 162 -11.46 28.27 14.73
CA VAL A 162 -11.35 27.44 13.53
C VAL A 162 -9.92 26.94 13.43
N PHE A 163 -9.76 25.63 13.44
CA PHE A 163 -8.50 24.96 13.22
C PHE A 163 -8.54 24.26 11.86
N ILE A 164 -7.57 24.55 11.01
CA ILE A 164 -7.45 23.94 9.68
C ILE A 164 -6.04 23.37 9.52
N LYS A 165 -5.95 22.05 9.38
CA LYS A 165 -4.74 21.40 8.89
C LYS A 165 -4.81 21.31 7.38
N HIS A 166 -3.76 21.72 6.68
CA HIS A 166 -3.72 21.72 5.22
C HIS A 166 -2.50 21.02 4.65
N GLN A 167 -2.59 20.63 3.38
CA GLN A 167 -1.49 20.06 2.61
C GLN A 167 -0.38 21.09 2.44
N ASP A 168 0.86 20.60 2.37
CA ASP A 168 2.00 21.43 2.04
C ASP A 168 1.86 21.97 0.60
N GLY A 169 2.35 23.19 0.35
CA GLY A 169 2.21 23.88 -0.94
C GLY A 169 0.86 24.58 -1.18
N TYR A 170 -0.16 24.37 -0.34
CA TYR A 170 -1.40 25.17 -0.38
C TYR A 170 -1.32 26.37 0.55
N ASN A 171 -1.46 27.58 0.01
CA ASN A 171 -1.53 28.81 0.81
C ASN A 171 -2.99 29.16 1.14
N LEU A 172 -3.49 28.65 2.27
CA LEU A 172 -4.84 28.96 2.75
C LEU A 172 -4.97 30.34 3.42
N GLU A 173 -3.86 31.04 3.68
CA GLU A 173 -3.87 32.38 4.27
C GLU A 173 -4.56 33.39 3.34
N ILE A 174 -4.45 33.17 2.02
CA ILE A 174 -5.09 33.99 0.98
C ILE A 174 -6.63 33.94 1.11
N ILE A 175 -7.17 32.79 1.47
CA ILE A 175 -8.63 32.59 1.62
C ILE A 175 -9.12 32.77 3.06
N GLN A 176 -8.23 33.12 4.00
CA GLN A 176 -8.57 33.34 5.41
C GLN A 176 -9.72 34.35 5.60
N PRO A 177 -9.79 35.49 4.87
CA PRO A 177 -10.91 36.42 5.01
C PRO A 177 -12.25 35.81 4.58
N GLN A 178 -12.27 34.99 3.53
CA GLN A 178 -13.46 34.29 3.04
C GLN A 178 -13.92 33.24 4.05
N ILE A 179 -12.99 32.45 4.61
CA ILE A 179 -13.28 31.47 5.67
C ILE A 179 -13.88 32.18 6.88
N ARG A 180 -13.25 33.28 7.31
CA ARG A 180 -13.74 34.09 8.44
C ARG A 180 -15.14 34.63 8.18
N LYS A 181 -15.40 35.14 6.97
CA LYS A 181 -16.71 35.66 6.56
C LYS A 181 -17.77 34.57 6.53
N LEU A 182 -17.44 33.38 6.00
CA LEU A 182 -18.34 32.22 5.99
C LEU A 182 -18.75 31.87 7.42
N VAL A 183 -17.78 31.69 8.32
CA VAL A 183 -18.05 31.33 9.72
C VAL A 183 -18.86 32.41 10.45
N THR A 184 -18.53 33.69 10.24
CA THR A 184 -19.26 34.82 10.83
C THR A 184 -20.73 34.82 10.39
N ASN A 185 -21.00 34.59 9.11
CA ASN A 185 -22.36 34.61 8.56
C ASN A 185 -23.19 33.36 8.93
N SER A 186 -22.53 32.25 9.30
CA SER A 186 -23.20 31.01 9.69
C SER A 186 -23.59 30.96 11.17
N ILE A 187 -23.07 31.86 12.01
CA ILE A 187 -23.28 31.82 13.46
C ILE A 187 -24.02 33.09 13.91
N PRO A 188 -25.21 32.95 14.54
CA PRO A 188 -25.96 34.10 15.03
C PRO A 188 -25.18 34.95 16.05
N GLY A 189 -25.18 36.27 15.84
CA GLY A 189 -24.54 37.23 16.75
C GLY A 189 -23.01 37.16 16.80
N LEU A 190 -22.37 36.43 15.89
CA LEU A 190 -20.92 36.38 15.76
C LEU A 190 -20.44 37.57 14.93
N THR A 191 -19.32 38.17 15.36
CA THR A 191 -18.65 39.26 14.66
C THR A 191 -17.25 38.82 14.22
N THR A 192 -16.74 39.46 13.15
CA THR A 192 -15.48 39.06 12.50
C THR A 192 -14.25 39.17 13.40
N ASP A 193 -14.27 40.07 14.39
CA ASP A 193 -13.24 40.24 15.43
C ASP A 193 -13.19 39.07 16.43
N ARG A 194 -14.25 38.25 16.51
CA ARG A 194 -14.39 37.14 17.46
C ARG A 194 -14.22 35.76 16.82
N VAL A 195 -13.61 35.73 15.65
CA VAL A 195 -13.27 34.51 14.93
C VAL A 195 -11.76 34.36 14.86
N SER A 196 -11.24 33.37 15.58
CA SER A 196 -9.84 32.98 15.49
C SER A 196 -9.70 31.86 14.46
N VAL A 197 -8.80 32.02 13.50
CA VAL A 197 -8.50 31.00 12.48
C VAL A 197 -7.02 30.68 12.54
N ILE A 198 -6.69 29.40 12.69
CA ILE A 198 -5.32 28.90 12.74
C ILE A 198 -5.15 27.87 11.64
N PHE A 199 -4.12 28.07 10.81
CA PHE A 199 -3.69 27.15 9.78
C PHE A 199 -2.44 26.40 10.24
N VAL A 200 -2.40 25.10 10.00
CA VAL A 200 -1.24 24.25 10.26
C VAL A 200 -0.92 23.46 9.00
N ALA A 201 0.24 23.73 8.42
CA ALA A 201 0.76 22.94 7.31
C ALA A 201 1.08 21.52 7.79
N SER A 202 0.69 20.53 6.98
CA SER A 202 1.09 19.15 7.21
C SER A 202 2.58 19.03 6.94
N GLN A 203 3.35 18.81 7.99
CA GLN A 203 4.73 18.33 7.83
C GLN A 203 4.62 16.89 7.34
N ALA A 204 4.60 16.70 6.03
CA ALA A 204 5.12 15.46 5.48
C ALA A 204 6.53 15.38 6.05
N ARG A 205 6.83 14.35 6.85
CA ARG A 205 8.23 14.02 7.05
C ARG A 205 8.73 13.76 5.64
N ASP A 206 9.52 14.68 5.09
CA ASP A 206 10.48 14.31 4.06
C ASP A 206 11.04 12.99 4.53
N ALA A 207 11.05 11.98 3.67
CA ALA A 207 11.55 10.66 3.94
C ALA A 207 13.01 10.73 4.48
N ALA A 208 13.16 11.10 5.74
CA ALA A 208 14.17 10.72 6.69
C ALA A 208 13.77 9.29 7.01
N SER A 209 13.96 8.35 6.11
CA SER A 209 15.19 8.17 5.36
C SER A 209 14.95 7.35 4.09
N LYS A 210 15.18 7.94 2.91
CA LYS A 210 15.57 7.13 1.73
C LYS A 210 16.80 6.25 2.02
N ASP A 211 17.53 6.55 3.11
CA ASP A 211 18.70 5.79 3.59
C ASP A 211 18.41 4.68 4.62
N SER A 212 17.18 4.53 5.16
CA SER A 212 16.83 3.42 6.08
C SER A 212 15.67 2.56 5.61
N ALA A 213 15.22 2.70 4.36
CA ALA A 213 14.71 1.51 3.68
C ALA A 213 15.91 0.56 3.60
N ALA A 214 15.97 -0.41 4.52
CA ALA A 214 17.02 -1.43 4.55
C ALA A 214 17.31 -1.85 3.12
N ALA A 215 18.56 -1.64 2.67
CA ALA A 215 18.95 -1.90 1.30
C ALA A 215 18.40 -3.27 0.89
N PRO A 216 17.72 -3.37 -0.27
CA PRO A 216 17.15 -4.64 -0.70
C PRO A 216 18.26 -5.69 -0.66
N PRO A 217 18.03 -6.86 -0.03
CA PRO A 217 19.07 -7.87 0.07
C PRO A 217 19.58 -8.22 -1.33
N GLN A 218 20.87 -8.02 -1.53
CA GLN A 218 21.51 -8.29 -2.81
C GLN A 218 21.79 -9.77 -2.94
N VAL A 219 21.21 -10.41 -3.94
CA VAL A 219 21.54 -11.78 -4.31
C VAL A 219 22.32 -11.68 -5.61
N TRP A 220 23.63 -11.98 -5.56
CA TRP A 220 24.51 -11.94 -6.74
C TRP A 220 24.59 -10.57 -7.42
N GLY A 221 24.58 -9.48 -6.65
CA GLY A 221 24.67 -8.11 -7.16
C GLY A 221 23.39 -7.57 -7.80
N MET A 222 22.29 -8.31 -7.74
CA MET A 222 20.96 -7.86 -8.15
C MET A 222 20.14 -7.49 -6.91
N ASP A 223 19.48 -6.34 -6.95
CA ASP A 223 18.57 -5.90 -5.88
C ASP A 223 17.28 -6.73 -5.93
N VAL A 224 17.04 -7.52 -4.88
CA VAL A 224 15.84 -8.36 -4.77
C VAL A 224 14.98 -7.87 -3.61
N ALA A 225 13.66 -7.77 -3.83
CA ALA A 225 12.72 -7.42 -2.78
C ALA A 225 12.87 -8.40 -1.59
N ALA A 226 12.90 -7.88 -0.36
CA ALA A 226 13.26 -8.65 0.83
C ALA A 226 12.39 -9.90 1.06
N GLY A 227 11.12 -9.86 0.65
CA GLY A 227 10.20 -11.01 0.74
C GLY A 227 10.54 -12.16 -0.23
N ASN A 228 11.27 -11.89 -1.31
CA ASN A 228 11.52 -12.85 -2.39
C ASN A 228 12.99 -13.27 -2.48
N ALA A 229 13.88 -12.72 -1.64
CA ALA A 229 15.32 -13.00 -1.68
C ALA A 229 15.64 -14.49 -1.48
N GLY A 230 14.95 -15.17 -0.55
CA GLY A 230 15.12 -16.61 -0.33
C GLY A 230 14.63 -17.47 -1.50
N SER A 231 13.50 -17.10 -2.10
CA SER A 231 12.97 -17.78 -3.28
C SER A 231 13.87 -17.57 -4.50
N PHE A 232 14.41 -16.37 -4.68
CA PHE A 232 15.34 -16.07 -5.78
C PHE A 232 16.68 -16.80 -5.63
N ALA A 233 17.24 -16.84 -4.42
CA ALA A 233 18.47 -17.59 -4.14
C ALA A 233 18.30 -19.09 -4.40
N SER A 234 17.18 -19.69 -3.99
CA SER A 234 16.91 -21.11 -4.24
C SER A 234 16.72 -21.43 -5.73
N VAL A 235 16.13 -20.51 -6.52
CA VAL A 235 16.04 -20.63 -7.99
C VAL A 235 17.43 -20.58 -8.63
N LEU A 236 18.30 -19.66 -8.21
CA LEU A 236 19.68 -19.57 -8.73
C LEU A 236 20.50 -20.82 -8.40
N TRP A 237 20.41 -21.33 -7.17
CA TRP A 237 21.04 -22.60 -6.80
C TRP A 237 20.48 -23.79 -7.58
N GLY A 238 19.17 -23.79 -7.84
CA GLY A 238 18.51 -24.80 -8.69
C GLY A 238 19.03 -24.77 -10.14
N LEU A 239 19.15 -23.59 -10.74
CA LEU A 239 19.69 -23.40 -12.09
C LEU A 239 21.18 -23.76 -12.17
N ALA A 240 21.98 -23.35 -11.18
CA ALA A 240 23.39 -23.72 -11.10
C ALA A 240 23.58 -25.23 -10.95
N GLY A 241 22.79 -25.88 -10.09
CA GLY A 241 22.80 -27.33 -9.92
C GLY A 241 22.40 -28.07 -11.20
N LEU A 242 21.39 -27.56 -11.93
CA LEU A 242 21.00 -28.11 -13.23
C LEU A 242 22.14 -28.00 -14.25
N LEU A 243 22.81 -26.86 -14.32
CA LEU A 243 23.92 -26.62 -15.24
C LEU A 243 25.11 -27.55 -14.93
N VAL A 244 25.40 -27.79 -13.65
CA VAL A 244 26.45 -28.76 -13.25
C VAL A 244 26.05 -30.18 -13.66
N LEU A 245 24.80 -30.58 -13.45
CA LEU A 245 24.32 -31.91 -13.85
C LEU A 245 24.36 -32.13 -15.37
N THR A 246 24.02 -31.10 -16.17
CA THR A 246 24.11 -31.20 -17.64
C THR A 246 25.55 -31.28 -18.12
N LEU A 247 26.47 -30.52 -17.52
CA LEU A 247 27.89 -30.63 -17.82
C LEU A 247 28.47 -32.00 -17.44
N LEU A 248 28.09 -32.56 -16.29
CA LEU A 248 28.50 -33.90 -15.88
C LEU A 248 27.94 -35.00 -16.80
N ALA A 249 26.69 -34.86 -17.24
CA ALA A 249 26.09 -35.79 -18.20
C ALA A 249 26.79 -35.75 -19.56
N LEU A 250 27.13 -34.54 -20.06
CA LEU A 250 27.93 -34.35 -21.26
C LEU A 250 29.33 -34.95 -21.11
N ALA A 251 30.00 -34.71 -19.99
CA ALA A 251 31.32 -35.29 -19.70
C ALA A 251 31.27 -36.83 -19.67
N ALA A 252 30.24 -37.42 -19.08
CA ALA A 252 30.03 -38.87 -19.06
C ALA A 252 29.76 -39.45 -20.46
N LEU A 253 29.01 -38.72 -21.31
CA LEU A 253 28.77 -39.09 -22.71
C LEU A 253 30.06 -39.06 -23.53
N VAL A 254 30.86 -37.99 -23.39
CA VAL A 254 32.16 -37.86 -24.06
C VAL A 254 33.12 -38.97 -23.60
N TRP A 255 33.19 -39.23 -22.29
CA TRP A 255 34.01 -40.32 -21.75
C TRP A 255 33.63 -41.67 -22.35
N LYS A 256 32.32 -41.98 -22.43
CA LYS A 256 31.84 -43.23 -23.04
C LYS A 256 32.14 -43.34 -24.53
N PHE A 257 32.00 -42.26 -25.29
CA PHE A 257 32.14 -42.29 -26.75
C PHE A 257 33.59 -42.19 -27.24
N VAL A 258 34.44 -41.44 -26.54
CA VAL A 258 35.82 -41.17 -26.97
C VAL A 258 36.80 -42.20 -26.41
N LEU A 259 36.68 -42.58 -25.13
CA LEU A 259 37.60 -43.52 -24.47
C LEU A 259 37.15 -44.99 -24.56
N GLY A 260 35.94 -45.26 -25.07
CA GLY A 260 35.39 -46.61 -25.21
C GLY A 260 35.91 -47.43 -26.39
N LYS A 261 36.74 -46.87 -27.29
CA LYS A 261 37.36 -47.62 -28.39
C LYS A 261 38.55 -48.44 -27.86
N LYS A 262 38.29 -49.68 -27.47
CA LYS A 262 39.34 -50.66 -27.10
C LYS A 262 40.35 -50.79 -28.25
N PRO A 263 41.67 -50.77 -28.00
CA PRO A 263 42.67 -50.93 -29.04
C PRO A 263 42.57 -52.32 -29.67
N VAL A 264 42.44 -52.36 -31.00
CA VAL A 264 42.44 -53.59 -31.79
C VAL A 264 43.84 -54.22 -31.68
N ARG A 265 43.95 -55.40 -31.08
CA ARG A 265 45.19 -56.20 -31.09
C ARG A 265 45.46 -56.63 -32.53
N THR A 266 46.48 -56.05 -33.16
CA THR A 266 47.05 -56.54 -34.42
C THR A 266 47.86 -57.81 -34.13
N VAL A 267 47.41 -58.95 -34.65
CA VAL A 267 48.20 -60.20 -34.67
C VAL A 267 49.19 -60.10 -35.85
N PRO A 268 50.51 -60.25 -35.64
CA PRO A 268 51.46 -60.25 -36.75
C PRO A 268 51.36 -61.57 -37.52
N THR A 269 51.06 -61.45 -38.82
CA THR A 269 51.24 -62.50 -39.82
C THR A 269 52.73 -62.68 -40.09
N ALA A 270 53.31 -63.79 -39.63
CA ALA A 270 54.62 -64.24 -40.08
C ALA A 270 54.45 -65.10 -41.34
N ILE A 271 55.00 -64.63 -42.46
CA ILE A 271 55.21 -65.40 -43.70
C ILE A 271 56.67 -65.16 -44.11
N ALA A 272 57.25 -66.18 -44.75
CA ALA A 272 58.65 -66.37 -45.22
C ALA A 272 59.52 -67.12 -44.19
N GLY A 273 60.20 -68.23 -44.50
CA GLY A 273 60.45 -68.89 -45.77
C GLY A 273 61.84 -69.56 -45.70
N GLU A 274 61.90 -70.81 -46.19
CA GLU A 274 63.04 -71.47 -46.83
C GLU A 274 64.25 -72.06 -46.05
N ALA A 275 64.62 -73.26 -46.52
CA ALA A 275 65.94 -73.91 -46.59
C ALA A 275 66.55 -74.62 -45.35
N ALA A 276 66.38 -75.95 -45.29
CA ALA A 276 67.45 -76.94 -45.54
C ALA A 276 66.85 -78.36 -45.57
#